data_AF-A0A820PID8-F1
#
_entry.id   AF-A0A820PID8-F1
#
_cell.length_a   1.000
_cell.length_b   1.000
_cell.length_c   1.000
_cell.angle_alpha   90.00
_cell.angle_beta   90.00
_cell.angle_gamma   90.00
#
_symmetry.space_group_name_H-M   'P 1'
#
loop_
_entity.id
_entity.type
_entity.pdbx_description
1 polymer ?
#
loop_
_entity_poly.entity_id
_entity_poly.type
_entity_poly.pdbx_seq_one_letter_code
_entity_poly.pdbx_strand_id
1 'polypeptide(L)'
;MFNVDAQLDALLSRSLQHPRSIEEIMKCTRFSKSEIRLLYRTFKQECPGGNVNEERLRGIYLQFFPQGNAIKYTRYLFSMIDRNHKGTFTFDDYILTLSVLCRGTIDEKLRWIFRFYDIHGEGHMTRTNLNEILLSLNELLGSSGHTPINEREIQQHVDEIFERIDPMHNEQITVNDFIDYCKRVGIINN
;
A
#
# COMPACT_ATOMS: atom_id res chain seq x y z
N MET A 1 -37.57 15.53 7.30
CA MET A 1 -36.11 15.66 7.10
C MET A 1 -35.49 14.33 7.47
N PHE A 2 -35.19 13.49 6.47
CA PHE A 2 -34.59 12.17 6.70
C PHE A 2 -33.17 12.39 7.23
N ASN A 3 -32.92 11.96 8.47
CA ASN A 3 -31.60 12.09 9.09
C ASN A 3 -30.68 10.99 8.51
N VAL A 4 -30.05 11.31 7.37
CA VAL A 4 -29.11 10.44 6.67
C VAL A 4 -27.96 10.01 7.58
N ASP A 5 -27.57 10.86 8.54
CA ASP A 5 -26.54 10.53 9.53
C ASP A 5 -27.04 9.50 10.55
N ALA A 6 -28.28 9.61 11.05
CA ALA A 6 -28.85 8.59 11.94
C ALA A 6 -29.11 7.25 11.22
N GLN A 7 -29.45 7.28 9.94
CA GLN A 7 -29.57 6.07 9.13
C GLN A 7 -28.20 5.44 8.84
N LEU A 8 -27.16 6.26 8.62
CA LEU A 8 -25.79 5.79 8.46
C LEU A 8 -25.26 5.18 9.78
N ASP A 9 -25.51 5.83 10.91
CA ASP A 9 -25.15 5.31 12.24
C ASP A 9 -25.95 4.03 12.58
N ALA A 10 -27.21 3.93 12.15
CA ALA A 10 -28.03 2.72 12.29
C ALA A 10 -27.59 1.58 11.35
N LEU A 11 -27.15 1.90 10.13
CA LEU A 11 -26.59 0.94 9.18
C LEU A 11 -25.22 0.43 9.64
N LEU A 12 -24.42 1.31 10.24
CA LEU A 12 -23.16 0.99 10.92
C LEU A 12 -23.33 0.24 12.24
N SER A 13 -24.57 -0.02 12.71
CA SER A 13 -24.81 -0.76 13.96
C SER A 13 -25.52 -2.11 13.77
N ARG A 14 -26.02 -2.46 12.58
CA ARG A 14 -26.93 -3.62 12.41
C ARG A 14 -26.45 -4.86 11.63
N SER A 15 -25.22 -4.93 11.11
CA SER A 15 -24.75 -6.14 10.39
C SER A 15 -23.64 -6.88 11.14
N LEU A 16 -23.81 -8.19 11.28
CA LEU A 16 -22.84 -9.15 11.86
C LEU A 16 -21.57 -9.24 10.98
N GLN A 17 -20.69 -8.23 11.07
CA GLN A 17 -19.29 -8.16 10.60
C GLN A 17 -18.76 -6.72 10.82
N HIS A 18 -18.91 -6.17 12.03
CA HIS A 18 -18.73 -4.72 12.20
C HIS A 18 -17.28 -4.26 12.05
N PRO A 19 -16.99 -3.29 11.15
CA PRO A 19 -15.81 -2.45 11.29
C PRO A 19 -15.90 -1.75 12.66
N ARG A 20 -14.75 -1.47 13.27
CA ARG A 20 -14.69 -0.70 14.53
C ARG A 20 -15.61 0.51 14.48
N SER A 21 -16.22 0.87 15.62
CA SER A 21 -16.99 2.11 15.71
C SER A 21 -16.13 3.30 15.24
N ILE A 22 -16.78 4.36 14.75
CA ILE A 22 -16.05 5.55 14.29
C ILE A 22 -15.13 6.07 15.41
N GLU A 23 -15.61 6.04 16.65
CA GLU A 23 -14.84 6.45 17.83
C GLU A 23 -13.61 5.56 18.07
N GLU A 24 -13.69 4.25 17.81
CA GLU A 24 -12.53 3.34 17.89
C GLU A 24 -11.56 3.55 16.73
N ILE A 25 -12.07 3.76 15.51
CA ILE A 25 -11.23 4.08 14.34
C ILE A 25 -10.48 5.40 14.57
N MET A 26 -11.12 6.41 15.16
CA MET A 26 -10.46 7.66 15.54
C MET A 26 -9.34 7.46 16.57
N LYS A 27 -9.48 6.50 17.48
CA LYS A 27 -8.42 6.20 18.47
C LYS A 27 -7.21 5.50 17.85
N CYS A 28 -7.43 4.72 16.79
CA CYS A 28 -6.39 3.93 16.14
C CYS A 28 -5.83 4.58 14.87
N THR A 29 -6.41 5.68 14.41
CA THR A 29 -6.00 6.38 13.19
C THR A 29 -5.82 7.86 13.45
N ARG A 30 -5.16 8.54 12.53
CA ARG A 30 -4.96 9.99 12.62
C ARG A 30 -6.03 10.75 11.83
N PHE A 31 -7.20 10.14 11.58
CA PHE A 31 -8.31 10.72 10.82
C PHE A 31 -9.41 11.28 11.72
N SER A 32 -10.02 12.38 11.27
CA SER A 32 -11.20 12.96 11.91
C SER A 32 -12.48 12.20 11.58
N LYS A 33 -13.54 12.40 12.38
CA LYS A 33 -14.86 11.79 12.17
C LYS A 33 -15.46 12.07 10.78
N SER A 34 -15.28 13.27 10.24
CA SER A 34 -15.76 13.63 8.90
C SER A 34 -15.00 12.90 7.81
N GLU A 35 -13.67 12.78 7.94
CA GLU A 35 -12.81 12.07 6.99
C GLU A 35 -13.09 10.56 6.99
N ILE A 36 -13.24 9.96 8.18
CA ILE A 36 -13.62 8.54 8.30
C ILE A 36 -14.95 8.28 7.61
N ARG A 37 -15.95 9.15 7.80
CA ARG A 37 -17.25 9.03 7.12
C ARG A 37 -17.14 9.12 5.61
N LEU A 38 -16.31 10.03 5.10
CA LEU A 38 -16.07 10.17 3.66
C LEU A 38 -15.39 8.92 3.09
N LEU A 39 -14.30 8.48 3.71
CA LEU A 39 -13.56 7.28 3.32
C LEU A 39 -14.45 6.04 3.34
N TYR A 40 -15.28 5.87 4.37
CA TYR A 40 -16.21 4.75 4.46
C TYR A 40 -17.26 4.77 3.34
N ARG A 41 -17.81 5.95 3.03
CA ARG A 41 -18.77 6.12 1.93
C ARG A 41 -18.14 5.73 0.58
N THR A 42 -16.95 6.24 0.28
CA THR A 42 -16.22 5.88 -0.95
C THR A 42 -15.90 4.39 -0.99
N PHE A 43 -15.44 3.81 0.12
CA PHE A 43 -15.16 2.39 0.22
C PHE A 43 -16.40 1.53 -0.04
N LYS A 44 -17.56 1.88 0.52
CA LYS A 44 -18.82 1.15 0.30
C LYS A 44 -19.39 1.33 -1.09
N GLN A 45 -19.15 2.47 -1.75
CA GLN A 45 -19.51 2.68 -3.15
C GLN A 45 -18.72 1.74 -4.07
N GLU A 46 -17.41 1.62 -3.83
CA GLU A 46 -16.55 0.72 -4.60
C GLU A 46 -16.75 -0.75 -4.22
N CYS A 47 -17.03 -1.04 -2.96
CA CYS A 47 -17.13 -2.41 -2.44
C CYS A 47 -18.40 -2.57 -1.59
N PRO A 48 -19.58 -2.76 -2.22
CA PRO A 48 -20.86 -2.89 -1.50
C PRO A 48 -20.87 -4.03 -0.49
N GLY A 49 -20.10 -5.10 -0.75
CA GLY A 49 -19.95 -6.26 0.16
C GLY A 49 -19.13 -5.98 1.43
N GLY A 50 -18.47 -4.82 1.55
CA GLY A 50 -17.69 -4.45 2.74
C GLY A 50 -16.27 -5.05 2.80
N ASN A 51 -15.94 -5.94 1.87
CA ASN A 51 -14.64 -6.58 1.75
C ASN A 51 -14.08 -6.37 0.34
N VAL A 52 -12.77 -6.24 0.22
CA VAL A 52 -12.05 -6.11 -1.06
C VAL A 52 -11.19 -7.35 -1.26
N ASN A 53 -11.34 -8.02 -2.40
CA ASN A 53 -10.44 -9.10 -2.83
C ASN A 53 -9.43 -8.57 -3.86
N GLU A 54 -8.42 -9.38 -4.18
CA GLU A 54 -7.35 -9.01 -5.11
C GLU A 54 -7.90 -8.62 -6.50
N GLU A 55 -8.90 -9.33 -7.00
CA GLU A 55 -9.54 -9.03 -8.29
C GLU A 55 -10.19 -7.64 -8.31
N ARG A 56 -10.89 -7.26 -7.24
CA ARG A 56 -11.49 -5.93 -7.11
C ARG A 56 -10.42 -4.85 -7.04
N LEU A 57 -9.38 -5.05 -6.24
CA LEU A 57 -8.25 -4.10 -6.17
C LEU A 57 -7.60 -3.92 -7.54
N ARG A 58 -7.39 -5.02 -8.27
CA ARG A 58 -6.87 -5.00 -9.65
C ARG A 58 -7.77 -4.21 -10.59
N GLY A 59 -9.07 -4.44 -10.52
CA GLY A 59 -10.05 -3.69 -11.32
C GLY A 59 -9.99 -2.18 -11.09
N ILE A 60 -9.79 -1.74 -9.84
CA ILE A 60 -9.61 -0.32 -9.50
C ILE A 60 -8.33 0.23 -10.15
N TYR A 61 -7.21 -0.47 -10.06
CA TYR A 61 -5.94 -0.02 -10.68
C TYR A 61 -6.03 0.07 -12.21
N LEU A 62 -6.72 -0.86 -12.86
CA LEU A 62 -6.92 -0.83 -14.31
C LEU A 62 -7.81 0.34 -14.79
N GLN A 63 -8.60 0.98 -13.92
CA GLN A 63 -9.31 2.21 -14.29
C GLN A 63 -8.35 3.39 -14.50
N PHE A 64 -7.24 3.42 -13.74
CA PHE A 64 -6.20 4.45 -13.85
C PHE A 64 -5.11 4.09 -14.87
N PHE A 65 -4.83 2.79 -15.02
CA PHE A 65 -3.82 2.25 -15.93
C PHE A 65 -4.44 1.26 -16.93
N PRO A 66 -5.31 1.71 -17.84
CA PRO A 66 -6.11 0.83 -18.70
C PRO A 66 -5.30 0.00 -19.68
N GLN A 67 -4.09 0.44 -20.04
CA GLN A 67 -3.16 -0.26 -20.93
C GLN A 67 -2.07 -1.03 -20.17
N GLY A 68 -2.14 -1.03 -18.84
CA GLY A 68 -1.18 -1.69 -17.96
C GLY A 68 -1.55 -3.13 -17.63
N ASN A 69 -0.57 -3.89 -17.17
CA ASN A 69 -0.78 -5.16 -16.50
C ASN A 69 -0.61 -4.98 -14.98
N ALA A 70 -1.74 -4.82 -14.29
CA ALA A 70 -1.76 -4.56 -12.87
C ALA A 70 -1.61 -5.83 -11.99
N ILE A 71 -1.55 -7.05 -12.57
CA ILE A 71 -1.66 -8.32 -11.82
C ILE A 71 -0.58 -8.43 -10.74
N LYS A 72 0.70 -8.37 -11.10
CA LYS A 72 1.80 -8.57 -10.14
C LYS A 72 1.82 -7.48 -9.07
N TYR A 73 1.74 -6.21 -9.50
CA TYR A 73 1.79 -5.07 -8.58
C TYR A 73 0.64 -5.08 -7.58
N THR A 74 -0.59 -5.33 -8.05
CA THR A 74 -1.77 -5.35 -7.17
C THR A 74 -1.73 -6.52 -6.19
N ARG A 75 -1.13 -7.66 -6.57
CA ARG A 75 -0.89 -8.79 -5.66
C ARG A 75 0.06 -8.43 -4.52
N TYR A 76 1.20 -7.78 -4.82
CA TYR A 76 2.14 -7.33 -3.79
C TYR A 76 1.52 -6.25 -2.88
N LEU A 77 0.76 -5.32 -3.45
CA LEU A 77 0.04 -4.33 -2.66
C LEU A 77 -1.05 -4.97 -1.80
N PHE A 78 -1.75 -5.97 -2.32
CA PHE A 78 -2.79 -6.68 -1.60
C PHE A 78 -2.24 -7.42 -0.38
N SER A 79 -1.13 -8.14 -0.52
CA SER A 79 -0.49 -8.85 0.60
C SER A 79 -0.02 -7.90 1.71
N MET A 80 0.29 -6.65 1.36
CA MET A 80 0.65 -5.61 2.33
C MET A 80 -0.51 -5.11 3.18
N ILE A 81 -1.74 -5.19 2.65
CA ILE A 81 -2.97 -4.78 3.35
C ILE A 81 -3.60 -5.98 4.08
N ASP A 82 -3.69 -7.14 3.42
CA ASP A 82 -4.22 -8.38 3.98
C ASP A 82 -3.18 -9.14 4.83
N ARG A 83 -2.81 -8.53 5.96
CA ARG A 83 -1.77 -9.05 6.87
C ARG A 83 -2.06 -10.43 7.46
N ASN A 84 -3.33 -10.85 7.44
CA ASN A 84 -3.75 -12.15 7.99
C ASN A 84 -3.99 -13.19 6.88
N HIS A 85 -3.66 -12.86 5.62
CA HIS A 85 -3.86 -13.74 4.46
C HIS A 85 -5.28 -14.31 4.36
N LYS A 86 -6.28 -13.47 4.66
CA LYS A 86 -7.71 -13.83 4.58
C LYS A 86 -8.21 -13.94 3.14
N GLY A 87 -7.41 -13.52 2.16
CA GLY A 87 -7.82 -13.37 0.76
C GLY A 87 -8.75 -12.17 0.52
N THR A 88 -9.04 -11.40 1.57
CA THR A 88 -9.86 -10.18 1.55
C THR A 88 -9.39 -9.20 2.62
N PHE A 89 -9.48 -7.90 2.36
CA PHE A 89 -9.30 -6.88 3.39
C PHE A 89 -10.57 -6.06 3.61
N THR A 90 -10.74 -5.59 4.84
CA THR A 90 -11.92 -4.84 5.29
C THR A 90 -11.67 -3.33 5.24
N PHE A 91 -12.70 -2.52 5.52
CA PHE A 91 -12.51 -1.08 5.71
C PHE A 91 -11.50 -0.75 6.81
N ASP A 92 -11.46 -1.55 7.88
CA ASP A 92 -10.54 -1.36 8.99
C ASP A 92 -9.08 -1.54 8.57
N ASP A 93 -8.81 -2.57 7.75
CA ASP A 93 -7.48 -2.83 7.19
C ASP A 93 -7.05 -1.69 6.25
N TYR A 94 -7.99 -1.21 5.43
CA TYR A 94 -7.79 -0.09 4.51
C TYR A 94 -7.48 1.22 5.22
N ILE A 95 -8.29 1.63 6.20
CA ILE A 95 -8.11 2.93 6.88
C ILE A 95 -6.89 2.96 7.80
N LEU A 96 -6.52 1.83 8.41
CA LEU A 96 -5.26 1.70 9.14
C LEU A 96 -4.06 1.88 8.20
N THR A 97 -4.12 1.28 7.01
CA THR A 97 -3.07 1.43 6.00
C THR A 97 -2.94 2.88 5.56
N LEU A 98 -4.05 3.55 5.24
CA LEU A 98 -4.04 4.98 4.89
C LEU A 98 -3.54 5.87 6.03
N SER A 99 -3.86 5.53 7.28
CA SER A 99 -3.40 6.31 8.43
C SER A 99 -1.87 6.34 8.53
N VAL A 100 -1.20 5.23 8.18
CA VAL A 100 0.26 5.15 8.08
C VAL A 100 0.76 5.91 6.85
N LEU A 101 0.22 5.62 5.66
CA LEU A 101 0.71 6.18 4.40
C LEU A 101 0.54 7.71 4.33
N CYS A 102 -0.61 8.23 4.75
CA CYS A 102 -0.92 9.65 4.63
C CYS A 102 -0.43 10.45 5.84
N ARG A 103 -0.55 9.90 7.05
CA ARG A 103 -0.37 10.66 8.32
C ARG A 103 0.63 10.04 9.28
N GLY A 104 1.29 8.95 8.90
CA GLY A 104 2.36 8.37 9.69
C GLY A 104 3.56 9.30 9.77
N THR A 105 4.38 9.08 10.79
CA THR A 105 5.74 9.59 10.87
C THR A 105 6.56 9.09 9.68
N ILE A 106 7.67 9.77 9.41
CA ILE A 106 8.64 9.37 8.40
C ILE A 106 9.09 7.92 8.61
N ASP A 107 9.41 7.54 9.85
CA ASP A 107 9.81 6.18 10.20
C ASP A 107 8.71 5.14 9.92
N GLU A 108 7.45 5.45 10.26
CA GLU A 108 6.31 4.55 9.95
C GLU A 108 6.14 4.36 8.44
N LYS A 109 6.28 5.44 7.65
CA LYS A 109 6.19 5.39 6.18
C LYS A 109 7.35 4.58 5.57
N LEU A 110 8.59 4.83 6.00
CA LEU A 110 9.76 4.10 5.52
C LEU A 110 9.68 2.61 5.84
N ARG A 111 9.25 2.25 7.05
CA ARG A 111 9.03 0.83 7.41
C ARG A 111 7.93 0.19 6.57
N TRP A 112 6.88 0.95 6.23
CA TRP A 112 5.84 0.46 5.33
C TRP A 112 6.41 0.23 3.92
N ILE A 113 7.17 1.18 3.38
CA ILE A 113 7.83 1.08 2.06
C ILE A 113 8.82 -0.10 2.04
N PHE A 114 9.63 -0.26 3.09
CA PHE A 114 10.56 -1.39 3.18
C PHE A 114 9.83 -2.73 3.06
N ARG A 115 8.74 -2.91 3.82
CA ARG A 115 7.94 -4.15 3.73
C ARG A 115 7.34 -4.37 2.36
N PHE A 116 7.04 -3.30 1.62
CA PHE A 116 6.52 -3.41 0.26
C PHE A 116 7.59 -3.96 -0.69
N TYR A 117 8.86 -3.60 -0.47
CA TYR A 117 9.98 -4.15 -1.20
C TYR A 117 10.40 -5.54 -0.71
N ASP A 118 10.29 -5.87 0.58
CA ASP A 118 10.55 -7.21 1.13
C ASP A 118 9.37 -8.16 0.82
N ILE A 119 9.19 -8.49 -0.47
CA ILE A 119 8.06 -9.28 -0.98
C ILE A 119 7.98 -10.70 -0.39
N HIS A 120 9.10 -11.25 0.09
CA HIS A 120 9.17 -12.59 0.68
C HIS A 120 9.10 -12.55 2.22
N GLY A 121 9.19 -11.38 2.85
CA GLY A 121 9.09 -11.21 4.30
C GLY A 121 10.28 -11.78 5.04
N GLU A 122 11.46 -11.81 4.43
CA GLU A 122 12.68 -12.40 4.99
C GLU A 122 13.40 -11.43 5.94
N GLY A 123 12.87 -10.22 6.12
CA GLY A 123 13.41 -9.18 6.98
C GLY A 123 14.57 -8.41 6.36
N HIS A 124 14.90 -8.71 5.11
CA HIS A 124 15.93 -8.07 4.31
C HIS A 124 15.49 -7.98 2.85
N MET A 125 15.92 -6.94 2.16
CA MET A 125 15.63 -6.72 0.76
C MET A 125 16.80 -7.20 -0.09
N THR A 126 16.49 -8.07 -1.06
CA THR A 126 17.45 -8.62 -2.02
C THR A 126 17.30 -7.97 -3.39
N ARG A 127 18.30 -8.16 -4.26
CA ARG A 127 18.25 -7.71 -5.67
C ARG A 127 17.05 -8.27 -6.40
N THR A 128 16.72 -9.54 -6.15
CA THR A 128 15.55 -10.21 -6.72
C THR A 128 14.27 -9.49 -6.34
N ASN A 129 14.13 -9.08 -5.08
CA ASN A 129 12.94 -8.37 -4.63
C ASN A 129 12.77 -7.02 -5.33
N LEU A 130 13.84 -6.22 -5.42
CA LEU A 130 13.80 -4.94 -6.13
C LEU A 130 13.46 -5.14 -7.61
N ASN A 131 14.08 -6.13 -8.26
CA ASN A 131 13.85 -6.41 -9.67
C ASN A 131 12.38 -6.80 -9.91
N GLU A 132 11.81 -7.70 -9.09
CA GLU A 132 10.39 -8.08 -9.20
C GLU A 132 9.42 -6.90 -9.05
N ILE A 133 9.68 -6.02 -8.06
CA ILE A 133 8.84 -4.83 -7.86
C ILE A 133 8.96 -3.87 -9.04
N LEU A 134 10.18 -3.57 -9.51
CA LEU A 134 10.40 -2.66 -10.63
C LEU A 134 9.81 -3.19 -11.95
N LEU A 135 9.94 -4.50 -12.21
CA LEU A 135 9.28 -5.14 -13.36
C LEU A 135 7.76 -5.07 -13.24
N SER A 136 7.20 -5.31 -12.04
CA SER A 136 5.76 -5.22 -11.82
C SER A 136 5.22 -3.79 -12.04
N LEU A 137 6.00 -2.78 -11.69
CA LEU A 137 5.69 -1.37 -11.94
C LEU A 137 5.77 -1.04 -13.44
N ASN A 138 6.80 -1.53 -14.14
CA ASN A 138 6.95 -1.36 -15.58
C ASN A 138 5.77 -1.99 -16.34
N GLU A 139 5.35 -3.20 -15.92
CA GLU A 139 4.14 -3.87 -16.41
C GLU A 139 2.87 -3.08 -16.12
N LEU A 140 2.71 -2.54 -14.91
CA LEU A 140 1.54 -1.74 -14.51
C LEU A 140 1.42 -0.45 -15.32
N LEU A 141 2.53 0.25 -15.57
CA LEU A 141 2.51 1.50 -16.32
C LEU A 141 2.22 1.25 -17.81
N GLY A 142 2.68 0.11 -18.33
CA GLY A 142 2.48 -0.29 -19.72
C GLY A 142 3.00 0.77 -20.70
N SER A 143 2.46 0.77 -21.92
CA SER A 143 2.85 1.71 -22.98
C SER A 143 2.21 3.10 -22.86
N SER A 144 1.82 3.53 -21.66
CA SER A 144 1.02 4.74 -21.40
C SER A 144 1.80 6.07 -21.57
N GLY A 145 2.73 6.14 -22.54
CA GLY A 145 3.52 7.33 -22.87
C GLY A 145 4.96 7.30 -22.39
N HIS A 146 5.41 6.23 -21.75
CA HIS A 146 6.81 6.00 -21.38
C HIS A 146 7.37 4.79 -22.10
N THR A 147 8.60 4.90 -22.59
CA THR A 147 9.34 3.76 -23.13
C THR A 147 9.44 2.72 -22.01
N PRO A 148 9.01 1.46 -22.26
CA PRO A 148 9.21 0.40 -21.28
C PRO A 148 10.68 0.38 -20.89
N ILE A 149 10.95 0.51 -19.59
CA ILE A 149 12.32 0.41 -19.09
C ILE A 149 12.78 -1.01 -19.38
N ASN A 150 13.91 -1.15 -20.08
CA ASN A 150 14.40 -2.48 -20.41
C ASN A 150 15.00 -3.16 -19.17
N GLU A 151 15.07 -4.49 -19.16
CA GLU A 151 15.57 -5.26 -18.02
C GLU A 151 17.01 -4.87 -17.62
N ARG A 152 17.83 -4.40 -18.57
CA ARG A 152 19.20 -3.97 -18.29
C ARG A 152 19.24 -2.66 -17.51
N GLU A 153 18.39 -1.70 -17.86
CA GLU A 153 18.23 -0.44 -17.13
C GLU A 153 17.69 -0.69 -15.72
N ILE A 154 16.75 -1.64 -15.56
CA ILE A 154 16.28 -2.07 -14.24
C ILE A 154 17.43 -2.67 -13.44
N GLN A 155 18.21 -3.58 -14.04
CA GLN A 155 19.34 -4.20 -13.34
C GLN A 155 20.39 -3.17 -12.92
N GLN A 156 20.73 -2.24 -13.81
CA GLN A 156 21.66 -1.16 -13.48
C GLN A 156 21.12 -0.30 -12.32
N HIS A 157 19.83 0.02 -12.31
CA HIS A 157 19.22 0.77 -11.22
C HIS A 157 19.26 0.00 -9.89
N VAL A 158 19.04 -1.32 -9.93
CA VAL A 158 19.19 -2.20 -8.77
C VAL A 158 20.64 -2.18 -8.27
N ASP A 159 21.62 -2.26 -9.17
CA ASP A 159 23.05 -2.21 -8.83
C ASP A 159 23.40 -0.90 -8.13
N GLU A 160 22.96 0.23 -8.68
CA GLU A 160 23.16 1.56 -8.09
C GLU A 160 22.51 1.71 -6.70
N ILE A 161 21.35 1.07 -6.47
CA ILE A 161 20.71 1.06 -5.15
C ILE A 161 21.56 0.27 -4.15
N PHE A 162 21.99 -0.93 -4.52
CA PHE A 162 22.79 -1.78 -3.62
C PHE A 162 24.13 -1.14 -3.26
N GLU A 163 24.83 -0.53 -4.22
CA GLU A 163 26.08 0.19 -3.96
C GLU A 163 25.94 1.35 -2.96
N ARG A 164 24.73 1.94 -2.87
CA ARG A 164 24.47 3.10 -2.00
C ARG A 164 23.92 2.73 -0.64
N ILE A 165 23.14 1.65 -0.55
CA ILE A 165 22.35 1.29 0.64
C ILE A 165 22.95 0.10 1.39
N ASP A 166 23.71 -0.80 0.74
CA ASP A 166 24.33 -1.97 1.38
C ASP A 166 25.81 -1.68 1.71
N PRO A 167 26.13 -1.07 2.87
CA PRO A 167 27.50 -0.77 3.25
C PRO A 167 28.32 -2.03 3.58
N MET A 168 27.67 -3.16 3.85
CA MET A 168 28.34 -4.40 4.21
C MET A 168 28.63 -5.27 2.98
N HIS A 169 28.07 -4.93 1.82
CA HIS A 169 28.15 -5.71 0.59
C HIS A 169 27.79 -7.19 0.81
N ASN A 170 26.80 -7.42 1.67
CA ASN A 170 26.32 -8.76 2.00
C ASN A 170 25.12 -9.17 1.14
N GLU A 171 24.73 -8.32 0.18
CA GLU A 171 23.61 -8.54 -0.74
C GLU A 171 22.24 -8.58 -0.03
N GLN A 172 22.18 -8.02 1.19
CA GLN A 172 21.00 -7.99 2.05
C GLN A 172 20.84 -6.60 2.68
N ILE A 173 19.90 -5.80 2.16
CA ILE A 173 19.56 -4.50 2.74
C ILE A 173 18.58 -4.69 3.90
N THR A 174 18.98 -4.36 5.12
CA THR A 174 18.06 -4.42 6.27
C THR A 174 17.17 -3.19 6.36
N VAL A 175 16.12 -3.26 7.20
CA VAL A 175 15.24 -2.11 7.48
C VAL A 175 16.03 -0.90 7.97
N ASN A 176 17.07 -1.13 8.79
CA ASN A 176 17.86 -0.05 9.36
C ASN A 176 18.75 0.60 8.30
N ASP A 177 19.39 -0.21 7.44
CA ASP A 177 20.20 0.31 6.32
C ASP A 177 19.36 1.20 5.40
N PHE A 178 18.15 0.74 5.05
CA PHE A 178 17.21 1.50 4.24
C PHE A 178 16.78 2.81 4.91
N ILE A 179 16.39 2.77 6.19
CA ILE A 179 15.96 3.97 6.92
C ILE A 179 17.10 4.99 7.04
N ASP A 180 18.30 4.52 7.40
CA ASP A 180 19.47 5.38 7.56
C ASP A 180 19.86 6.03 6.23
N TYR A 181 19.82 5.27 5.13
CA TYR A 181 20.05 5.81 3.80
C TYR A 181 19.01 6.88 3.43
N CYS A 182 17.71 6.59 3.57
CA CYS A 182 16.67 7.55 3.20
C CYS A 182 16.73 8.84 4.03
N LYS A 183 17.12 8.74 5.31
CA LYS A 183 17.34 9.91 6.17
C LYS A 183 18.57 10.73 5.75
N ARG A 184 19.66 10.08 5.32
CA ARG A 184 20.88 10.77 4.84
C ARG A 184 20.67 11.52 3.53
N VAL A 185 19.96 10.93 2.57
CA VAL A 185 19.76 11.52 1.23
C VAL A 185 18.72 12.66 1.25
N GLY A 186 17.99 12.85 2.35
CA GLY A 186 17.01 13.93 2.47
C GLY A 186 15.80 13.75 1.55
N ILE A 187 15.51 12.52 1.10
CA ILE A 187 14.34 12.16 0.25
C ILE A 187 13.01 12.54 0.93
N ILE A 188 13.04 12.92 2.20
CA ILE A 188 11.86 13.06 3.08
C ILE A 188 11.76 14.45 3.73
N ASN A 189 12.38 15.47 3.13
CA ASN A 189 12.15 16.88 3.49
C ASN A 189 11.28 17.56 2.43
N ASN A 190 10.01 17.17 2.32
CA ASN A 190 8.93 18.04 1.83
C ASN A 190 7.55 17.51 2.23
#